data_AF-A0A916BLH2-F1
#
_entry.id   AF-A0A916BLH2-F1
#
_cell.length_a   1.000
_cell.length_b   1.000
_cell.length_c   1.000
_cell.angle_alpha   90.00
_cell.angle_beta   90.00
_cell.angle_gamma   90.00
#
_symmetry.space_group_name_H-M   'P 1'
#
loop_
_entity.id
_entity.type
_entity.pdbx_description
1 polymer ?
#
loop_
_entity_poly.entity_id
_entity_poly.type
_entity_poly.pdbx_seq_one_letter_code
_entity_poly.pdbx_strand_id
1 'polypeptide(L)' 'MNQKAIWEGFSTLPPEAQQQVVDFIAFLQTRYAAPRSRKPLKSAPLKQEDFIGMWRQREDLRDSTAWVRQTRATEWGKS' A
#
# COMPACT_ATOMS: atom_id res chain seq x y z
N MET A 1 3.40 -26.31 -28.68
CA MET A 1 3.85 -25.16 -29.49
C MET A 1 5.38 -25.16 -29.54
N ASN A 2 5.97 -24.88 -30.70
CA ASN A 2 7.42 -24.97 -30.91
C ASN A 2 8.07 -23.60 -30.61
N GLN A 3 9.07 -23.54 -29.73
CA GLN A 3 9.71 -22.27 -29.31
C GLN A 3 10.30 -21.49 -30.48
N LYS A 4 10.79 -22.20 -31.51
CA LYS A 4 11.35 -21.59 -32.72
C LYS A 4 10.32 -20.77 -33.51
N ALA A 5 9.10 -21.29 -33.67
CA ALA A 5 8.04 -20.61 -34.40
C ALA A 5 7.58 -19.31 -33.70
N ILE A 6 7.69 -19.26 -32.36
CA ILE A 6 7.35 -18.07 -31.57
C ILE A 6 8.41 -16.97 -31.77
N TRP A 7 9.70 -17.32 -31.84
CA TRP A 7 10.78 -16.37 -32.08
C TRP A 7 10.76 -15.80 -33.51
N GLU A 8 10.44 -16.62 -34.50
CA GLU A 8 10.23 -16.17 -35.88
C GLU A 8 9.01 -15.22 -35.96
N GLY A 9 7.91 -15.57 -35.28
CA GLY A 9 6.74 -14.70 -35.16
C GLY A 9 7.07 -13.37 -34.48
N PHE A 10 7.87 -13.37 -33.42
CA PHE A 10 8.30 -12.15 -32.73
C PHE A 10 9.18 -11.25 -33.61
N SER A 11 10.10 -11.84 -34.37
CA SER A 11 11.06 -11.09 -35.21
C SER A 11 10.42 -10.47 -36.46
N THR A 12 9.26 -10.97 -36.88
CA THR A 12 8.49 -10.43 -38.01
C THR A 12 7.51 -9.32 -37.61
N LEU A 13 7.33 -9.08 -36.30
CA LEU A 13 6.46 -8.01 -35.81
C LEU A 13 7.09 -6.62 -35.98
N PRO A 14 6.27 -5.58 -36.21
CA PRO A 14 6.70 -4.19 -36.11
C PRO A 14 7.27 -3.86 -34.72
N PRO A 15 8.17 -2.85 -34.60
CA PRO A 15 8.81 -2.49 -33.33
C PRO A 15 7.84 -2.21 -32.19
N GLU A 16 6.71 -1.57 -32.48
CA GLU A 16 5.65 -1.28 -31.50
C GLU A 16 5.01 -2.55 -30.94
N ALA A 17 4.77 -3.55 -31.79
CA ALA A 17 4.20 -4.83 -31.38
C ALA A 17 5.21 -5.70 -30.63
N GLN A 18 6.51 -5.61 -30.95
CA GLN A 18 7.57 -6.23 -30.15
C GLN A 18 7.60 -5.66 -28.73
N GLN A 19 7.46 -4.33 -28.59
CA GLN A 19 7.41 -3.67 -27.29
C GLN A 19 6.20 -4.16 -26.46
N GLN A 20 5.03 -4.31 -27.08
CA GLN A 20 3.84 -4.84 -26.39
C GLN A 20 4.05 -6.26 -25.85
N VAL A 21 4.76 -7.12 -26.58
CA VAL A 21 5.10 -8.46 -26.12
C VAL A 21 6.06 -8.41 -24.92
N VAL A 22 7.08 -7.54 -24.97
CA VAL A 22 8.01 -7.32 -23.85
C VAL A 22 7.26 -6.84 -22.61
N ASP A 23 6.38 -5.86 -22.76
CA ASP A 23 5.58 -5.31 -21.67
C ASP A 23 4.64 -6.37 -21.07
N PHE A 24 4.05 -7.22 -21.92
CA PHE A 24 3.20 -8.32 -21.48
C PHE A 24 3.98 -9.39 -20.73
N ILE A 25 5.20 -9.72 -21.19
CA ILE A 25 6.09 -10.64 -20.47
C ILE A 25 6.46 -10.05 -19.10
N ALA A 26 6.81 -8.77 -19.03
CA ALA A 26 7.12 -8.09 -17.77
C ALA A 26 5.92 -8.08 -16.81
N PHE A 27 4.71 -7.87 -17.33
CA PHE A 27 3.47 -7.97 -16.57
C PHE A 27 3.26 -9.38 -16.02
N LEU A 28 3.41 -10.42 -16.85
CA LEU A 28 3.25 -11.81 -16.42
C LEU A 28 4.29 -12.22 -15.39
N GLN A 29 5.55 -11.81 -15.59
CA GLN A 29 6.61 -12.02 -14.62
C GLN A 29 6.27 -11.36 -13.28
N THR A 30 5.69 -10.17 -13.28
CA THR A 30 5.27 -9.49 -12.04
C THR A 30 4.08 -10.19 -11.38
N ARG A 31 3.09 -10.61 -12.18
CA ARG A 31 1.85 -11.24 -11.71
C ARG A 31 2.09 -12.63 -11.11
N TYR A 32 3.01 -13.39 -11.70
CA TYR A 32 3.28 -14.78 -11.33
C TYR A 32 4.65 -14.98 -10.68
N ALA A 33 5.46 -13.93 -10.50
CA ALA A 33 6.55 -13.97 -9.54
C ALA A 33 5.93 -14.43 -8.22
N ALA A 34 6.30 -15.66 -7.81
CA ALA A 34 5.87 -16.27 -6.56
C ALA A 34 5.83 -15.18 -5.51
N PRO A 35 4.72 -15.04 -4.74
CA PRO A 35 4.48 -13.88 -3.90
C PRO A 35 5.77 -13.64 -3.16
N ARG A 36 6.52 -12.61 -3.60
CA ARG A 36 7.77 -12.20 -2.97
C ARG A 36 7.29 -12.07 -1.56
N SER A 37 7.70 -12.97 -0.68
CA SER A 37 7.12 -13.07 0.64
C SER A 37 7.26 -11.66 1.14
N ARG A 38 6.13 -10.94 1.15
CA ARG A 38 6.05 -9.66 1.81
C ARG A 38 6.18 -10.20 3.21
N LYS A 39 7.43 -10.34 3.68
CA LYS A 39 7.70 -10.54 5.09
C LYS A 39 6.75 -9.50 5.66
N PRO A 40 5.69 -9.92 6.37
CA PRO A 40 4.87 -8.94 7.03
C PRO A 40 5.92 -8.06 7.69
N LEU A 41 5.92 -6.75 7.37
CA LEU A 41 6.69 -5.83 8.18
C LEU A 41 6.35 -6.29 9.59
N LYS A 42 7.36 -6.71 10.35
CA LYS A 42 7.15 -7.13 11.72
C LYS A 42 6.64 -5.86 12.39
N SER A 43 5.35 -5.60 12.25
CA SER A 43 4.67 -4.50 12.87
C SER A 43 4.92 -4.82 14.32
N ALA A 44 5.65 -3.92 14.99
CA ALA A 44 5.72 -4.01 16.43
C ALA A 44 4.27 -4.19 16.90
N PRO A 45 3.99 -5.13 17.82
CA PRO A 45 2.67 -5.28 18.38
C PRO A 45 2.14 -3.89 18.71
N LEU A 46 0.93 -3.51 18.27
CA LEU A 46 0.40 -2.14 18.36
C LEU A 46 0.66 -1.47 19.73
N LYS A 47 0.66 -2.26 20.81
CA LYS A 47 0.97 -1.85 22.19
C LYS A 47 2.39 -1.31 22.41
N GLN A 48 3.33 -1.55 21.50
CA GLN A 48 4.73 -1.16 21.55
C GLN A 48 5.01 0.09 20.69
N GLU A 49 4.00 0.63 20.02
CA GLU A 49 4.11 1.88 19.29
C GLU A 49 4.15 3.07 20.26
N ASP A 50 5.05 4.02 20.02
CA ASP A 50 5.28 5.19 20.90
C ASP A 50 4.04 6.08 21.06
N PHE A 51 3.10 6.03 20.10
CA PHE A 51 1.86 6.79 20.18
C PHE A 51 0.86 6.23 21.20
N ILE A 52 0.98 4.95 21.59
CA ILE A 52 0.14 4.34 22.62
C ILE A 52 0.57 4.86 24.00
N GLY A 53 -0.27 5.69 24.61
CA GLY A 53 -0.03 6.24 25.95
C GLY A 53 0.46 7.68 25.98
N MET A 54 0.68 8.32 24.82
CA MET A 54 1.02 9.76 24.74
C MET A 54 0.04 10.65 25.51
N TRP A 55 -1.23 10.23 25.57
CA TRP A 55 -2.31 10.97 26.22
C TRP A 55 -2.53 10.59 27.68
N ARG A 56 -1.79 9.63 28.23
CA ARG A 56 -2.00 9.11 29.59
C ARG A 56 -1.78 10.15 30.69
N GLN A 57 -0.87 11.10 30.45
CA GLN A 57 -0.50 12.14 31.41
C GLN A 57 -1.29 13.45 31.20
N ARG A 58 -2.18 13.49 30.20
CA ARG A 58 -3.00 14.67 29.92
C ARG A 58 -4.20 14.69 30.84
N GLU A 59 -4.12 15.56 31.83
CA GLU A 59 -5.17 15.82 32.82
C GLU A 59 -6.47 16.31 32.18
N ASP A 60 -6.37 17.09 31.10
CA ASP A 60 -7.51 17.58 30.31
C ASP A 60 -8.22 16.47 29.53
N LEU A 61 -7.57 15.33 29.30
CA LEU A 61 -8.15 14.15 28.66
C LEU A 61 -8.70 13.11 29.65
N ARG A 62 -8.71 13.41 30.97
CA ARG A 62 -9.39 12.55 31.96
C ARG A 62 -10.87 12.38 31.65
N ASP A 63 -11.53 13.44 31.21
CA ASP A 63 -12.85 13.39 30.57
C ASP A 63 -12.70 13.72 29.09
N SER A 64 -12.35 12.69 28.31
CA SER A 64 -12.19 12.82 26.86
C SER A 64 -13.48 13.27 26.16
N THR A 65 -14.65 12.97 26.73
CA THR A 65 -15.94 13.35 26.14
C THR A 65 -16.18 14.85 26.31
N ALA A 66 -15.94 15.40 27.50
CA ALA A 66 -16.01 16.83 27.75
C ALA A 66 -14.98 17.59 26.91
N TRP A 67 -13.74 17.08 26.84
CA TRP A 67 -12.66 17.68 26.05
C TRP A 67 -13.02 17.80 24.56
N VAL A 68 -13.54 16.73 23.93
CA VAL A 68 -13.96 16.77 22.52
C VAL A 68 -15.11 17.75 22.30
N ARG A 69 -16.12 17.76 23.19
CA ARG A 69 -17.28 18.66 23.06
C ARG A 69 -16.87 20.13 23.20
N GLN A 70 -16.02 20.45 24.16
CA GLN A 70 -15.50 21.80 24.35
C GLN A 70 -14.66 22.22 23.15
N THR A 71 -13.74 21.36 22.69
CA THR A 71 -12.90 21.65 21.52
C THR A 71 -13.76 21.93 20.29
N ARG A 72 -14.80 21.11 20.05
CA ARG A 72 -15.73 21.33 18.94
C ARG A 72 -16.50 22.65 19.06
N ALA A 73 -16.93 23.00 20.27
CA ALA A 73 -17.65 24.26 20.50
C ALA A 73 -16.74 25.49 20.30
N THR A 74 -15.48 25.42 20.75
CA THR A 74 -14.50 26.51 20.64
C THR A 74 -13.99 26.68 19.22
N GLU A 75 -13.58 25.57 18.57
CA GLU A 75 -12.84 25.64 17.30
C GLU A 75 -13.75 25.64 16.07
N TRP A 76 -14.93 25.01 16.14
CA TRP A 76 -15.81 24.86 14.99
C TRP A 76 -17.16 25.57 15.13
N GLY A 77 -17.47 26.15 16.30
CA GLY A 77 -18.70 26.90 16.53
C GLY A 77 -19.99 26.05 16.42
N LYS A 78 -21.09 26.55 16.99
CA LYS A 78 -22.41 25.97 16.72
C LYS A 78 -22.75 26.27 15.26
N SER A 79 -22.90 25.23 14.44
CA SER A 79 -23.59 25.36 13.16
C SER A 79 -25.02 25.84 13.35
#